data_AF-A0AAX2M9W0-F1
#
_entry.id   AF-A0AAX2M9W0-F1
#
_cell.length_a   1.000
_cell.length_b   1.000
_cell.length_c   1.000
_cell.angle_alpha   90.00
_cell.angle_beta   90.00
_cell.angle_gamma   90.00
#
_symmetry.space_group_name_H-M   'P 1'
#
loop_
_entity.id
_entity.type
_entity.pdbx_description
1 polymer ?
#
loop_
_entity_poly.entity_id
_entity_poly.type
_entity_poly.pdbx_seq_one_letter_code
_entity_poly.pdbx_strand_id
1 'polypeptide(L)'
;MNWAAMASTPERPVAHSTASVYIGQLVRAGYVVTTKSRGKNTPPRYRFVSQRYTGPRPPVVGHNAYVYDPNLDKVVWQEEMNHDDHL
;
A
#
# COMPACT_ATOMS: atom_id res chain seq x y z
N MET A 1 -12.30 -9.83 -30.40
CA MET A 1 -12.35 -8.96 -29.20
C MET A 1 -10.94 -8.83 -28.65
N ASN A 2 -10.33 -7.64 -28.75
CA ASN A 2 -8.97 -7.38 -28.32
C ASN A 2 -9.00 -6.84 -26.87
N TRP A 3 -8.43 -7.56 -25.89
CA TRP A 3 -8.35 -7.10 -24.50
C TRP A 3 -7.34 -5.96 -24.39
N ALA A 4 -7.84 -4.75 -24.64
CA ALA A 4 -7.16 -3.48 -24.48
C ALA A 4 -6.12 -3.55 -23.35
N ALA A 5 -4.86 -3.54 -23.77
CA ALA A 5 -3.78 -2.99 -22.97
C ALA A 5 -4.22 -1.65 -22.35
N MET A 6 -3.57 -1.27 -21.26
CA MET A 6 -3.66 0.04 -20.57
C MET A 6 -4.51 0.05 -19.30
N ALA A 7 -3.93 -0.47 -18.21
CA ALA A 7 -4.17 0.06 -16.87
C ALA A 7 -2.89 0.73 -16.30
N SER A 8 -2.03 1.27 -17.17
CA SER A 8 -1.10 2.33 -16.78
C SER A 8 -1.39 3.56 -17.64
N THR A 9 -2.00 4.57 -17.03
CA THR A 9 -2.00 5.91 -17.61
C THR A 9 -0.58 6.46 -17.50
N PRO A 10 0.13 6.76 -18.61
CA PRO A 10 1.42 7.45 -18.57
C PRO A 10 1.35 8.89 -18.04
N GLU A 11 0.17 9.35 -17.60
CA GLU A 11 -0.13 10.75 -17.29
C GLU A 11 0.38 11.21 -15.93
N ARG A 12 0.67 10.30 -14.99
CA ARG A 12 1.16 10.65 -13.63
C ARG A 12 2.28 9.74 -13.17
N PRO A 13 3.56 10.12 -13.37
CA PRO A 13 4.66 9.38 -12.80
C PRO A 13 4.54 9.38 -11.27
N VAL A 14 4.49 8.20 -10.67
CA VAL A 14 4.54 8.04 -9.21
C VAL A 14 6.01 7.93 -8.81
N ALA A 15 6.46 8.80 -7.91
CA ALA A 15 7.82 8.71 -7.38
C ALA A 15 8.03 7.35 -6.68
N HIS A 16 9.20 6.76 -6.85
CA HIS A 16 9.54 5.48 -6.20
C HIS A 16 9.41 5.56 -4.67
N SER A 17 9.74 6.71 -4.08
CA SER A 17 9.52 7.00 -2.66
C SER A 17 8.05 6.88 -2.26
N THR A 18 7.15 7.52 -3.01
CA THR A 18 5.70 7.44 -2.80
C THR A 18 5.18 6.01 -2.90
N ALA A 19 5.61 5.25 -3.91
CA ALA A 19 5.24 3.84 -4.06
C ALA A 19 5.76 2.98 -2.90
N SER A 20 6.97 3.27 -2.42
CA SER A 20 7.58 2.56 -1.29
C SER A 20 6.82 2.80 0.02
N VAL A 21 6.42 4.04 0.30
CA VAL A 21 5.60 4.39 1.46
C VAL A 21 4.25 3.68 1.36
N TYR A 22 3.58 3.77 0.21
CA TYR A 22 2.28 3.15 -0.01
C TYR A 22 2.31 1.64 0.27
N ILE A 23 3.24 0.90 -0.35
CA ILE A 23 3.38 -0.54 -0.13
C ILE A 23 3.77 -0.86 1.33
N GLY A 24 4.64 -0.05 1.95
CA GLY A 24 5.00 -0.23 3.36
C GLY A 24 3.79 -0.16 4.29
N GLN A 25 2.90 0.81 4.08
CA GLN A 25 1.67 0.93 4.88
C GLN A 25 0.69 -0.21 4.58
N LEU A 26 0.57 -0.66 3.33
CA LEU A 26 -0.26 -1.82 3.00
C LEU A 26 0.26 -3.13 3.61
N VAL A 27 1.57 -3.27 3.78
CA VAL A 27 2.16 -4.41 4.50
C VAL A 27 1.79 -4.36 5.98
N ARG A 28 1.90 -3.19 6.62
CA ARG A 28 1.51 -2.99 8.02
C ARG A 28 0.02 -3.23 8.26
N ALA A 29 -0.83 -2.78 7.33
CA ALA A 29 -2.28 -3.03 7.36
C ALA A 29 -2.68 -4.47 6.96
N GLY A 30 -1.73 -5.30 6.51
CA GLY A 30 -1.95 -6.71 6.20
C GLY A 30 -2.56 -7.00 4.83
N TYR A 31 -2.75 -6.01 3.94
CA TYR A 31 -3.23 -6.22 2.57
C TYR A 31 -2.18 -6.87 1.67
N VAL A 32 -0.91 -6.65 1.97
CA VAL A 32 0.21 -7.10 1.15
C VAL A 32 1.22 -7.83 2.03
N VAL A 33 1.85 -8.86 1.50
CA VAL A 33 2.98 -9.55 2.12
C VAL A 33 4.22 -9.44 1.25
N THR A 34 5.37 -9.31 1.89
CA THR A 34 6.68 -9.41 1.23
C THR A 34 6.97 -10.88 0.95
N THR A 35 7.01 -11.28 -0.33
CA THR A 35 7.35 -12.66 -0.72
C THR A 35 8.83 -12.87 -0.91
N LYS A 36 9.56 -11.78 -1.21
CA LYS A 36 11.02 -11.76 -1.26
C LYS A 36 11.51 -10.43 -0.72
N SER A 37 12.35 -10.48 0.31
CA SER A 37 13.01 -9.30 0.86
C SER A 37 13.96 -8.68 -0.18
N ARG A 38 14.23 -7.38 -0.01
CA ARG A 38 15.23 -6.68 -0.83
C ARG A 38 16.59 -7.37 -0.68
N GLY A 39 17.21 -7.72 -1.80
CA GLY A 39 18.60 -8.20 -1.86
C GLY A 39 19.54 -7.09 -2.36
N LYS A 40 20.85 -7.33 -2.29
CA LYS A 40 21.90 -6.37 -2.69
C LYS A 40 21.65 -5.73 -4.06
N ASN A 41 21.23 -6.52 -5.05
CA ASN A 41 20.97 -6.09 -6.42
C ASN A 41 19.55 -6.41 -6.92
N THR A 42 18.62 -6.73 -6.01
CA THR A 42 17.28 -7.18 -6.41
C THR A 42 16.18 -6.48 -5.61
N PRO A 43 15.19 -5.88 -6.27
CA PRO A 43 14.07 -5.24 -5.57
C PRO A 43 13.24 -6.27 -4.81
N PRO A 44 12.57 -5.84 -3.72
CA PRO A 44 11.65 -6.70 -2.99
C PRO A 44 10.47 -7.09 -3.89
N ARG A 45 9.87 -8.26 -3.60
CA ARG A 45 8.63 -8.70 -4.25
C ARG A 45 7.51 -8.74 -3.22
N TYR A 46 6.35 -8.31 -3.67
CA TYR A 46 5.16 -8.18 -2.86
C TYR A 46 4.02 -8.98 -3.49
N ARG A 47 3.12 -9.50 -2.66
CA ARG A 47 1.92 -10.21 -3.10
C ARG A 47 0.72 -9.73 -2.30
N PHE A 48 -0.37 -9.50 -3.01
CA PHE A 48 -1.65 -9.19 -2.38
C PHE A 48 -2.20 -10.41 -1.62
N VAL A 49 -2.76 -10.17 -0.44
CA VAL A 49 -3.40 -11.20 0.39
C VAL A 49 -4.86 -11.32 -0.06
N SER A 50 -5.21 -12.42 -0.74
CA SER A 50 -6.56 -12.61 -1.29
C SER A 50 -7.68 -12.53 -0.26
N GLN A 51 -7.43 -12.97 0.98
CA GLN A 51 -8.39 -12.86 2.10
C GLN A 51 -8.66 -11.41 2.54
N ARG A 52 -7.87 -10.45 2.07
CA ARG A 52 -8.05 -9.01 2.30
C ARG A 52 -8.67 -8.29 1.11
N TYR A 53 -9.21 -9.04 0.13
CA TYR A 53 -10.00 -8.43 -0.93
C TYR A 53 -11.35 -7.97 -0.38
N THR A 54 -11.54 -6.65 -0.35
CA THR A 54 -12.75 -6.01 0.18
C THR A 54 -13.58 -5.34 -0.92
N GLY A 55 -13.07 -5.24 -2.14
CA GLY A 55 -13.74 -4.65 -3.29
C GLY A 55 -12.77 -4.03 -4.30
N PRO A 56 -13.30 -3.33 -5.33
CA PRO A 56 -12.50 -2.84 -6.45
C PRO A 56 -11.71 -1.55 -6.15
N ARG A 57 -12.03 -0.82 -5.07
CA ARG A 57 -11.34 0.43 -4.74
C ARG A 57 -10.10 0.12 -3.89
N PRO A 58 -8.90 0.62 -4.23
CA PRO A 58 -7.71 0.37 -3.42
C PRO A 58 -7.79 1.11 -2.07
N PRO A 59 -7.16 0.59 -1.00
CA PRO A 59 -7.01 1.33 0.25
C PRO A 59 -6.23 2.64 0.03
N VAL A 60 -6.61 3.68 0.76
CA VAL A 60 -5.99 5.01 0.72
C VAL A 60 -5.02 5.14 1.88
N VAL A 61 -3.80 5.61 1.60
CA VAL A 61 -2.79 5.95 2.61
C VAL A 61 -2.83 7.45 2.87
N GLY A 62 -3.12 7.84 4.11
CA GLY A 62 -3.13 9.23 4.54
C GLY A 62 -1.78 9.72 5.05
N HIS A 63 -1.67 11.04 5.26
CA HIS A 63 -0.43 11.72 5.68
C HIS A 63 0.08 11.26 7.06
N ASN A 64 -0.82 10.99 8.02
CA ASN A 64 -0.47 10.55 9.38
C ASN A 64 -0.36 9.02 9.48
N ALA A 65 0.17 8.37 8.43
CA ALA A 65 0.33 6.92 8.36
C ALA A 65 -0.92 6.15 8.81
N TYR A 66 -2.07 6.43 8.20
CA TYR A 66 -3.26 5.59 8.33
C TYR A 66 -3.63 4.97 6.99
N VAL A 67 -4.31 3.82 7.04
CA VAL A 67 -4.85 3.12 5.90
C VAL A 67 -6.37 3.07 6.04
N TYR A 68 -7.05 3.76 5.13
CA TYR A 68 -8.52 3.73 5.01
C TYR A 68 -8.92 2.82 3.86
N ASP A 69 -9.82 1.88 4.11
CA ASP A 69 -10.40 1.03 3.07
C ASP A 69 -11.77 1.61 2.64
N PRO A 70 -11.87 2.17 1.43
CA PRO A 70 -13.12 2.74 0.93
C PRO A 70 -14.21 1.68 0.73
N ASN A 71 -13.86 0.42 0.46
CA ASN A 71 -14.86 -0.64 0.28
C ASN A 71 -15.52 -1.05 1.61
N LEU A 72 -14.79 -0.93 2.72
CA LEU A 72 -15.30 -1.17 4.06
C LEU A 72 -15.83 0.09 4.75
N ASP A 73 -15.51 1.26 4.19
CA ASP A 73 -15.73 2.58 4.78
C ASP A 73 -15.11 2.73 6.19
N LYS A 74 -13.86 2.26 6.34
CA LYS A 74 -13.19 2.19 7.66
C LYS A 74 -11.70 2.48 7.59
N VAL A 75 -11.18 3.12 8.63
CA VAL A 75 -9.73 3.09 8.92
C VAL A 75 -9.40 1.71 9.47
N VAL A 76 -8.56 0.97 8.76
CA VAL A 76 -8.22 -0.43 9.10
C VAL A 76 -6.85 -0.56 9.74
N TRP A 77 -6.03 0.50 9.69
CA TRP A 77 -4.75 0.58 10.36
C TRP A 77 -4.35 2.06 10.53
N GLN A 78 -3.67 2.38 11.63
CA GLN A 78 -3.05 3.68 11.89
C GLN A 78 -1.80 3.47 12.72
N GLU A 79 -0.75 4.23 12.46
CA GLU A 79 0.45 4.24 13.30
C GLU A 79 0.10 4.86 14.66
N GLU A 80 0.48 4.19 15.75
CA GLU A 80 0.33 4.76 17.09
C GLU A 80 1.30 5.94 17.22
N MET A 81 0.76 7.14 17.43
CA MET A 81 1.56 8.31 17.78
C MET A 81 2.02 8.13 19.22
N ASN A 82 3.27 7.67 19.40
CA ASN A 82 3.87 7.64 20.72
C ASN A 82 4.05 9.10 21.19
N HIS A 83 3.32 9.49 22.25
CA HIS A 83 3.32 10.86 22.79
C HIS A 83 4.46 11.08 23.83
N ASP A 84 5.39 10.15 23.98
CA ASP A 84 6.50 10.23 24.94
C ASP A 84 7.74 10.99 24.42
N ASP A 85 7.57 12.21 23.89
CA ASP A 85 8.67 13.12 23.52
C ASP A 85 8.61 14.46 24.32
N HIS A 86 8.22 14.38 25.59
CA HIS A 86 8.32 15.48 26.54
C HIS A 86 9.23 15.12 27.72
N LEU A 87 10.54 15.33 27.57
CA LEU A 87 11.47 15.65 28.66
C LEU A 87 12.78 16.26 28.14
#